data_AF-A0A2M6YJ54-F1
#
_entry.id   AF-A0A2M6YJ54-F1
#
_cell.length_a   1.000
_cell.length_b   1.000
_cell.length_c   1.000
_cell.angle_alpha   90.00
_cell.angle_beta   90.00
_cell.angle_gamma   90.00
#
_symmetry.space_group_name_H-M   'P 1'
#
loop_
_entity.id
_entity.type
_entity.pdbx_description
1 polymer ?
#
loop_
_entity_poly.entity_id
_entity_poly.type
_entity_poly.pdbx_seq_one_letter_code
_entity_poly.pdbx_strand_id
1 'polypeptide(L)' 'RSVQLERLMARDHLSREEAAATLEMQLPLTAKRERSHWVIDNSGSLDQTRRQVLALWAQFKSEC' A
#
# COMPACT_ATOMS: atom_id res chain seq x y z
N ARG A 1 1.14 -7.06 8.94
CA ARG A 1 1.13 -5.98 9.96
C ARG A 1 2.55 -5.63 10.44
N SER A 2 3.40 -6.59 10.81
CA SER A 2 4.80 -6.34 11.24
C SER A 2 5.63 -5.51 10.25
N VAL A 3 5.65 -5.89 8.97
CA VAL A 3 6.46 -5.22 7.92
C VAL A 3 6.07 -3.75 7.72
N GLN A 4 4.79 -3.40 7.84
CA GLN A 4 4.36 -2.00 7.72
C GLN A 4 4.77 -1.17 8.93
N LEU A 5 4.72 -1.77 10.12
CA LEU A 5 5.08 -1.11 11.36
C LEU A 5 6.58 -0.78 11.37
N GLU A 6 7.42 -1.74 10.98
CA GLU A 6 8.86 -1.54 10.81
C GLU A 6 9.19 -0.45 9.78
N ARG A 7 8.49 -0.45 8.63
CA ARG A 7 8.68 0.58 7.59
C ARG A 7 8.26 1.97 8.08
N LEU A 8 7.16 2.08 8.82
CA LEU A 8 6.69 3.35 9.41
C LEU A 8 7.69 3.89 10.43
N MET A 9 8.15 3.04 11.35
CA MET A 9 9.16 3.42 12.33
C MET A 9 10.46 3.89 11.65
N ALA A 10 10.94 3.16 10.64
CA ALA A 10 12.17 3.49 9.94
C ALA A 10 12.06 4.77 9.09
N ARG A 11 10.92 5.03 8.46
CA ARG A 11 10.70 6.20 7.59
C ARG A 11 10.41 7.47 8.37
N ASP A 12 9.55 7.37 9.38
CA ASP A 12 8.98 8.52 10.08
C ASP A 12 9.62 8.73 11.46
N HIS A 13 10.62 7.92 11.82
CA HIS A 13 11.32 7.93 13.11
C HIS A 13 10.38 7.78 14.32
N LEU A 14 9.29 7.02 14.15
CA LEU A 14 8.27 6.80 15.17
C LEU A 14 8.68 5.71 16.15
N SER A 15 8.23 5.84 17.40
CA SER A 15 8.20 4.73 18.34
C SER A 15 7.23 3.63 17.87
N ARG A 16 7.39 2.43 18.43
CA ARG A 16 6.51 1.29 18.11
C ARG A 16 5.04 1.59 18.40
N GLU A 17 4.77 2.32 19.49
CA GLU A 17 3.42 2.71 19.91
C GLU A 17 2.81 3.75 18.97
N GLU A 18 3.58 4.77 18.56
CA GLU A 18 3.13 5.77 17.58
C GLU A 18 2.86 5.15 16.20
N ALA A 19 3.73 4.24 15.75
CA ALA A 19 3.55 3.51 14.49
C ALA A 19 2.32 2.59 14.54
N ALA A 20 2.07 1.93 15.69
CA ALA A 20 0.87 1.12 15.90
C ALA A 20 -0.41 1.99 15.90
N ALA A 21 -0.42 3.10 16.63
CA ALA A 21 -1.54 4.04 16.66
C ALA A 21 -1.86 4.59 15.26
N THR A 22 -0.82 4.94 14.49
CA THR A 22 -0.98 5.39 13.10
C THR A 22 -1.57 4.31 12.20
N LEU A 23 -1.19 3.04 12.39
CA LEU A 23 -1.75 1.91 11.66
C LEU A 23 -3.21 1.64 12.03
N GLU A 24 -3.58 1.85 13.29
CA GLU A 24 -4.96 1.69 13.79
C GLU A 24 -5.87 2.86 13.36
N MET A 25 -5.34 4.07 13.16
CA MET A 25 -6.08 5.20 12.60
C MET A 25 -6.38 5.04 11.10
N GLN A 26 -5.59 4.24 10.38
CA GLN A 26 -5.88 3.93 8.99
C GLN A 26 -7.08 2.98 8.92
N LEU A 27 -7.94 3.18 7.91
CA LEU A 27 -8.94 2.16 7.56
C LEU A 27 -8.23 0.80 7.45
N PRO A 28 -8.75 -0.29 8.04
CA PRO A 28 -8.18 -1.60 7.88
C PRO A 28 -7.88 -1.86 6.41
N LEU A 29 -6.67 -2.29 6.09
CA LEU A 29 -6.24 -2.47 4.69
C LEU A 29 -7.19 -3.37 3.89
N THR A 30 -7.87 -4.29 4.58
CA THR A 30 -8.95 -5.12 4.06
C THR A 30 -10.14 -4.27 3.60
N ALA A 31 -10.67 -3.41 4.47
CA ALA A 31 -11.76 -2.49 4.13
C ALA A 31 -11.35 -1.47 3.05
N LYS A 32 -10.08 -1.05 3.03
CA LYS A 32 -9.54 -0.18 1.97
C LYS A 32 -9.48 -0.90 0.62
N ARG A 33 -9.05 -2.17 0.61
CA ARG A 33 -9.04 -3.03 -0.60
C ARG A 33 -10.45 -3.25 -1.14
N GLU A 34 -11.40 -3.59 -0.28
CA GLU A 34 -12.80 -3.83 -0.67
C GLU A 34 -13.47 -2.61 -1.33
N ARG A 35 -13.06 -1.41 -0.94
CA ARG A 35 -13.58 -0.14 -1.49
C ARG A 35 -12.77 0.40 -2.67
N SER A 36 -11.69 -0.27 -3.05
CA SER A 36 -10.81 0.20 -4.13
C SER A 36 -11.19 -0.46 -5.44
N HIS A 37 -11.33 0.33 -6.50
CA HIS A 37 -11.50 -0.19 -7.87
C HIS A 37 -10.26 -0.97 -8.33
N TRP A 38 -9.07 -0.57 -7.84
CA TRP A 38 -7.78 -1.14 -8.22
C TRP A 38 -6.82 -1.17 -7.03
N VAL A 39 -5.96 -2.19 -6.97
CA VAL A 39 -4.97 -2.36 -5.90
C VAL A 39 -3.62 -2.70 -6.52
N ILE A 40 -2.58 -1.95 -6.15
CA ILE A 40 -1.17 -2.24 -6.51
C ILE A 40 -0.46 -2.77 -5.27
N ASP A 41 0.09 -3.97 -5.37
CA ASP A 41 0.88 -4.59 -4.31
C ASP A 41 2.37 -4.24 -4.46
N ASN A 42 2.90 -3.52 -3.47
CA ASN A 42 4.31 -3.14 -3.37
C ASN A 42 5.05 -3.92 -2.26
N SER A 43 4.56 -5.10 -1.90
CA SER A 43 5.29 -6.03 -1.02
C SER A 43 6.36 -6.83 -1.78
N GLY A 44 6.28 -6.88 -3.11
CA GLY A 44 7.17 -7.61 -4.00
C GLY A 44 8.39 -6.83 -4.48
N SER A 45 9.00 -7.27 -5.58
CA SER A 45 10.11 -6.54 -6.21
C SER A 45 9.62 -5.29 -6.95
N LEU A 46 10.52 -4.33 -7.18
CA LEU A 46 10.21 -3.13 -7.97
C LEU A 46 9.66 -3.48 -9.37
N ASP A 47 10.17 -4.53 -10.00
CA ASP A 47 9.68 -4.99 -11.30
C ASP A 47 8.25 -5.54 -11.23
N GLN A 48 7.89 -6.23 -10.15
CA GLN A 48 6.52 -6.69 -9.93
C GLN A 48 5.56 -5.52 -9.75
N THR A 49 5.95 -4.50 -8.97
CA THR A 49 5.18 -3.26 -8.81
C THR A 49 5.05 -2.52 -10.15
N ARG A 50 6.15 -2.42 -10.92
CA ARG A 50 6.16 -1.75 -12.23
C ARG A 50 5.20 -2.40 -13.22
N ARG A 51 5.16 -3.74 -13.28
CA ARG A 51 4.24 -4.47 -14.16
C ARG A 51 2.78 -4.20 -13.80
N GLN A 52 2.43 -4.18 -12.51
CA GLN A 52 1.07 -3.87 -12.05
C GLN A 52 0.65 -2.44 -12.43
N VAL A 53 1.54 -1.47 -12.24
CA VAL A 53 1.30 -0.07 -12.63
C VAL A 53 1.07 0.05 -14.14
N LEU A 54 1.92 -0.56 -14.97
CA LEU A 54 1.79 -0.49 -16.42
C LEU A 54 0.51 -1.16 -16.93
N ALA A 55 0.12 -2.30 -16.35
CA ALA A 55 -1.12 -2.98 -16.70
C ALA A 55 -2.35 -2.12 -16.39
N LEU A 56 -2.38 -1.51 -15.19
CA LEU A 56 -3.46 -0.61 -14.80
C LEU A 56 -3.52 0.66 -15.68
N TRP A 57 -2.35 1.23 -15.99
CA TRP A 57 -2.27 2.41 -16.85
C TRP A 57 -2.78 2.13 -18.27
N ALA A 58 -2.48 0.95 -18.83
CA ALA A 58 -2.99 0.54 -20.12
C ALA A 58 -4.52 0.40 -20.13
N GLN A 59 -5.11 -0.14 -19.06
CA GLN A 59 -6.57 -0.24 -18.91
C GLN A 59 -7.25 1.14 -18.90
N PHE A 60 -6.71 2.11 -18.15
CA PHE A 60 -7.23 3.49 -18.17
C PHE A 60 -7.07 4.17 -19.53
N LYS A 61 -6.01 3.87 -20.28
CA LYS A 61 -5.78 4.44 -21.62
C LYS A 61 -6.72 3.89 -22.68
N SER A 62 -7.25 2.68 -22.52
CA SER A 62 -8.23 2.08 -23.44
C SER A 62 -9.68 2.48 -23.17
N GLU A 63 -9.95 3.13 -22.03
CA GLU A 63 -11.29 3.61 -21.64
C GLU A 63 -11.56 5.07 -22.08
N CYS A 64 -10.68 5.66 -22.90
CA CYS A 64 -10.87 6.94 -23.60
C CYS A 64 -10.99 6.72 -25.10
#